data_AF-A0A0X8HHM0-F1
#
_entry.id   AF-A0A0X8HHM0-F1
#
_cell.length_a   1.000
_cell.length_b   1.000
_cell.length_c   1.000
_cell.angle_alpha   90.00
_cell.angle_beta   90.00
_cell.angle_gamma   90.00
#
_symmetry.space_group_name_H-M   'P 1'
#
loop_
_entity.id
_entity.type
_entity.pdbx_description
1 polymer ?
#
loop_
_entity_poly.entity_id
_entity_poly.type
_entity_poly.pdbx_seq_one_letter_code
_entity_poly.pdbx_strand_id
1 'polypeptide(L)'
;MYMALLGRNVDAAFYDAPNVSYFSQTRGEGRTKVVGPLYEGQQYGIVFHKGSQWVEPVNEALAEMQDDGTYDEIYEKWFGETPDDE
;
A
#
# COMPACT_ATOMS: atom_id res chain seq x y z
N MET A 1 -15.62 -5.75 4.67
CA MET A 1 -15.58 -5.35 3.24
C MET A 1 -15.43 -6.57 2.33
N TYR A 2 -14.26 -7.22 2.22
CA TYR A 2 -14.06 -8.32 1.26
C TYR A 2 -14.99 -9.54 1.44
N MET A 3 -15.34 -9.92 2.67
CA MET A 3 -16.31 -11.02 2.88
C MET A 3 -17.71 -10.66 2.36
N ALA A 4 -18.10 -9.38 2.43
CA ALA A 4 -19.36 -8.93 1.84
C ALA A 4 -19.31 -8.99 0.31
N LEU A 5 -18.18 -8.62 -0.30
CA LEU A 5 -17.97 -8.74 -1.74
C LEU A 5 -18.01 -10.21 -2.19
N LEU A 6 -17.26 -11.09 -1.52
CA LEU A 6 -17.21 -12.52 -1.84
C LEU A 6 -18.55 -13.23 -1.60
N GLY A 7 -19.30 -12.80 -0.59
CA GLY A 7 -20.64 -13.27 -0.29
C GLY A 7 -21.74 -12.66 -1.16
N ARG A 8 -21.39 -11.76 -2.10
CA ARG A 8 -22.33 -11.04 -2.97
C ARG A 8 -23.37 -10.20 -2.22
N ASN A 9 -23.00 -9.72 -1.03
CA ASN A 9 -23.81 -8.77 -0.26
C ASN A 9 -23.60 -7.32 -0.72
N VAL A 10 -22.52 -7.07 -1.48
CA VAL A 10 -22.21 -5.80 -2.15
C VAL A 10 -21.64 -6.07 -3.53
N ASP A 11 -21.81 -5.13 -4.46
CA ASP A 11 -21.30 -5.24 -5.84
C ASP A 11 -19.83 -4.82 -5.97
N ALA A 12 -19.36 -3.92 -5.10
CA ALA A 12 -18.00 -3.41 -5.12
C ALA A 12 -17.48 -3.08 -3.72
N ALA A 13 -16.16 -3.05 -3.59
CA ALA A 13 -15.42 -2.64 -2.42
C ALA A 13 -14.42 -1.56 -2.84
N PHE A 14 -14.36 -0.46 -2.09
CA PHE A 14 -13.47 0.66 -2.37
C PHE A 14 -12.54 0.89 -1.18
N TYR A 15 -11.24 0.86 -1.41
CA TYR A 15 -10.21 0.93 -0.38
C TYR A 15 -8.84 1.24 -0.98
N ASP A 16 -7.83 1.35 -0.13
CA ASP A 16 -6.43 1.59 -0.49
C ASP A 16 -5.93 0.66 -1.62
N ALA A 17 -5.33 1.23 -2.66
CA ALA A 17 -4.83 0.50 -3.83
C ALA A 17 -3.89 -0.66 -3.46
N PRO A 18 -2.84 -0.47 -2.63
CA PRO A 18 -1.95 -1.57 -2.22
C PRO A 18 -2.69 -2.72 -1.55
N ASN A 19 -3.68 -2.42 -0.71
CA ASN A 19 -4.47 -3.41 0.00
C ASN A 19 -5.38 -4.20 -0.94
N VAL A 20 -6.07 -3.50 -1.83
CA VAL A 20 -6.98 -4.10 -2.83
C VAL A 20 -6.22 -4.97 -3.81
N SER A 21 -5.08 -4.50 -4.30
CA SER A 21 -4.19 -5.26 -5.19
C SER A 21 -3.68 -6.53 -4.51
N TYR A 22 -3.15 -6.43 -3.29
CA TYR A 22 -2.67 -7.60 -2.55
C TYR A 22 -3.78 -8.61 -2.26
N PHE A 23 -4.96 -8.15 -1.85
CA PHE A 23 -6.10 -9.05 -1.63
C PHE A 23 -6.50 -9.78 -2.91
N SER A 24 -6.60 -9.07 -4.03
CA SER A 24 -6.98 -9.65 -5.33
C SER A 24 -5.96 -10.68 -5.83
N GLN A 25 -4.68 -10.51 -5.53
CA GLN A 25 -3.60 -11.43 -5.92
C GLN A 25 -3.46 -12.64 -4.97
N THR A 26 -4.03 -12.58 -3.77
CA THR A 26 -3.88 -13.65 -2.76
C THR A 26 -5.22 -14.29 -2.42
N ARG A 27 -5.91 -13.83 -1.37
CA ARG A 27 -7.15 -14.47 -0.89
C ARG A 27 -8.35 -14.27 -1.82
N GLY A 28 -8.30 -13.27 -2.67
CA GLY A 28 -9.29 -12.95 -3.69
C GLY A 28 -8.96 -13.50 -5.07
N GLU A 29 -7.86 -14.25 -5.22
CA GLU A 29 -7.39 -14.76 -6.52
C GLU A 29 -8.48 -15.58 -7.22
N GLY A 30 -8.70 -15.30 -8.52
CA GLY A 30 -9.72 -15.94 -9.34
C GLY A 30 -11.17 -15.62 -8.96
N ARG A 31 -11.40 -14.83 -7.90
CA ARG A 31 -12.74 -14.51 -7.37
C ARG A 31 -13.05 -13.02 -7.36
N THR A 32 -12.01 -12.20 -7.44
CA THR A 32 -12.09 -10.74 -7.46
C THR A 32 -11.18 -10.19 -8.55
N LYS A 33 -11.43 -8.95 -8.94
CA LYS A 33 -10.64 -8.22 -9.91
C LYS A 33 -10.59 -6.75 -9.50
N VAL A 34 -9.40 -6.16 -9.54
CA VAL A 34 -9.22 -4.71 -9.39
C VAL A 34 -9.69 -4.02 -10.68
N VAL A 35 -10.49 -2.97 -10.56
CA VAL A 35 -11.08 -2.23 -11.68
C VAL A 35 -11.05 -0.72 -11.43
N GLY A 36 -11.02 0.04 -12.52
CA GLY A 36 -10.98 1.50 -12.48
C GLY A 36 -9.56 2.06 -12.24
N PRO A 37 -9.38 3.38 -12.39
CA PRO A 37 -8.12 4.05 -12.09
C PRO A 37 -7.93 4.24 -10.58
N LEU A 38 -6.74 4.69 -10.18
CA LEU A 38 -6.56 5.32 -8.88
C LEU A 38 -7.36 6.64 -8.86
N TYR A 39 -8.28 6.77 -7.91
CA TYR A 39 -9.13 7.96 -7.82
C TYR A 39 -8.50 9.07 -6.97
N GLU A 40 -7.78 8.70 -5.92
CA GLU A 40 -7.09 9.61 -5.03
C GLU A 40 -5.82 8.94 -4.51
N GLY A 41 -4.68 9.60 -4.71
CA GLY A 41 -3.40 9.20 -4.13
C GLY A 41 -3.22 9.83 -2.75
N GLN A 42 -2.78 9.04 -1.78
CA GLN A 42 -2.48 9.51 -0.43
C GLN A 42 -1.11 9.01 -0.02
N GLN A 43 -0.30 9.90 0.54
CA GLN A 43 0.99 9.52 1.11
C GLN A 43 0.76 8.84 2.46
N TYR A 44 1.26 7.61 2.61
CA TYR A 44 1.31 6.95 3.90
C TYR A 44 2.47 7.48 4.73
N GLY A 45 2.29 7.51 6.06
CA GLY A 45 3.33 7.97 6.98
C GLY A 45 3.30 7.21 8.30
N ILE A 46 4.44 7.25 8.99
CA ILE A 46 4.56 6.72 10.34
C ILE A 46 4.09 7.81 11.32
N VAL A 47 3.03 7.52 12.06
CA VAL A 47 2.45 8.47 13.01
C VAL A 47 3.21 8.46 14.33
N PHE A 48 3.59 9.65 14.79
CA PHE A 48 4.17 9.86 16.13
C PHE A 48 3.29 10.80 16.96
N HIS A 49 3.41 10.70 18.29
CA HIS A 49 2.84 11.73 19.15
C HIS A 49 3.57 13.06 18.93
N LYS A 50 2.88 14.18 19.17
CA LYS A 50 3.47 15.51 19.06
C LYS A 50 4.70 15.63 19.98
N GLY A 51 5.80 16.16 19.44
CA GLY A 51 7.07 16.30 20.17
C GLY A 51 7.87 15.01 20.34
N SER A 52 7.54 13.94 19.61
CA SER A 52 8.34 12.71 19.60
C SER A 52 9.76 12.98 19.11
N GLN A 53 10.75 12.51 19.87
CA GLN A 53 12.17 12.54 19.47
C GLN A 53 12.48 11.61 18.29
N TRP A 54 11.54 10.72 17.92
CA TRP A 54 11.74 9.72 16.87
C TRP A 54 11.44 10.22 15.46
N VAL A 55 10.87 11.42 15.30
CA VAL A 55 10.54 11.94 13.97
C VAL A 55 11.79 12.08 13.11
N GLU A 56 12.82 12.76 13.62
CA GLU A 56 14.05 13.01 12.85
C GLU A 56 14.83 11.71 12.53
N PRO A 57 15.13 10.83 13.51
CA PRO A 57 15.89 9.62 13.23
C PRO A 57 15.18 8.65 12.28
N VAL A 58 13.84 8.62 12.30
CA VAL A 58 13.07 7.77 11.38
C VAL A 58 13.07 8.34 9.97
N ASN A 59 12.97 9.67 9.82
CA ASN A 59 13.09 10.29 8.50
C ASN A 59 14.49 10.08 7.90
N GLU A 60 15.55 10.20 8.70
CA GLU A 60 16.93 9.93 8.27
C GLU A 60 17.10 8.47 7.81
N ALA A 61 16.63 7.51 8.60
CA ALA A 61 16.69 6.10 8.21
C ALA A 61 15.86 5.79 6.95
N LEU A 62 14.70 6.43 6.77
CA LEU A 62 13.89 6.27 5.56
C LEU A 62 14.59 6.85 4.32
N ALA A 63 15.30 7.97 4.46
CA ALA A 63 16.09 8.56 3.39
C ALA A 63 17.28 7.66 3.03
N GLU A 64 18.01 7.13 4.01
CA GLU A 64 19.11 6.17 3.78
C GLU A 64 18.62 4.92 3.03
N MET A 65 17.44 4.39 3.39
CA MET A 65 16.83 3.24 2.71
C MET A 65 16.42 3.54 1.26
N GLN A 66 16.09 4.79 0.94
CA GLN A 66 15.80 5.21 -0.43
C GLN A 66 17.11 5.35 -1.22
N ASP A 67 18.13 5.96 -0.61
CA ASP A 67 19.44 6.18 -1.24
C ASP A 67 20.19 4.87 -1.54
N ASP A 68 20.05 3.86 -0.66
CA ASP A 68 20.74 2.58 -0.81
C ASP A 68 19.95 1.51 -1.60
N GLY A 69 18.71 1.83 -2.01
CA GLY A 69 17.83 0.95 -2.78
C GLY A 69 17.08 -0.10 -1.96
N THR A 70 17.27 -0.16 -0.63
CA THR A 70 16.52 -1.08 0.24
C THR A 70 15.01 -0.84 0.12
N TYR A 71 14.58 0.41 -0.06
CA TYR A 71 13.17 0.75 -0.23
C TYR A 71 12.60 0.11 -1.51
N ASP A 72 13.33 0.17 -2.62
CA ASP A 72 12.93 -0.42 -3.90
C ASP A 72 12.82 -1.94 -3.81
N GLU A 73 13.79 -2.60 -3.15
CA GLU A 73 13.74 -4.05 -2.92
C GLU A 73 12.49 -4.47 -2.13
N ILE A 74 12.10 -3.66 -1.12
CA ILE A 74 10.88 -3.90 -0.35
C ILE A 74 9.66 -3.69 -1.23
N TYR A 75 9.60 -2.62 -2.01
CA TYR A 75 8.46 -2.31 -2.87
C TYR A 75 8.27 -3.41 -3.92
N GLU A 76 9.32 -3.79 -4.65
CA GLU A 76 9.27 -4.82 -5.69
C GLU A 76 8.83 -6.17 -5.11
N LYS A 77 9.32 -6.52 -3.92
CA LYS A 77 8.91 -7.76 -3.25
C LYS A 77 7.40 -7.85 -3.00
N TRP A 78 6.75 -6.74 -2.69
CA TRP A 78 5.33 -6.72 -2.31
C TRP A 78 4.39 -6.35 -3.46
N PHE A 79 4.86 -5.60 -4.45
CA PHE A 79 4.04 -5.05 -5.53
C PHE A 79 4.48 -5.47 -6.94
N GLY A 80 5.70 -5.98 -7.11
CA GLY A 80 6.20 -6.53 -8.37
C GLY A 80 6.67 -5.49 -9.40
N GLU A 81 6.75 -4.23 -8.98
CA GLU A 81 7.25 -3.09 -9.75
C GLU A 81 8.13 -2.21 -8.86
N THR A 82 8.88 -1.27 -9.42
CA THR A 82 9.59 -0.24 -8.63
C THR A 82 8.61 0.86 -8.22
N PRO A 83 8.85 1.61 -7.13
CA PRO A 83 8.01 2.74 -6.76
C PRO A 83 7.94 3.76 -7.91
N ASP A 84 6.76 4.33 -8.17
CA ASP A 84 6.61 5.47 -9.08
C ASP A 84 7.16 6.75 -8.41
N ASP A 85 7.93 7.56 -9.16
CA ASP A 85 8.53 8.83 -8.72
C ASP A 85 7.51 10.01 -8.62
N GLU A 86 6.24 9.75 -8.29
CA GLU A 86 5.19 10.80 -8.24
C GLU A 86 4.98 11.45 -6.85
#